data_AF-A0A8J7PQ57-F1
#
_entry.id   AF-A0A8J7PQ57-F1
#
_cell.length_a   1.000
_cell.length_b   1.000
_cell.length_c   1.000
_cell.angle_alpha   90.00
_cell.angle_beta   90.00
_cell.angle_gamma   90.00
#
_symmetry.space_group_name_H-M   'P 1'
#
loop_
_entity.id
_entity.type
_entity.pdbx_description
1 polymer ?
#
loop_
_entity_poly.entity_id
_entity_poly.type
_entity_poly.pdbx_seq_one_letter_code
_entity_poly.pdbx_strand_id
1 'polypeptide(L)'
;MHEFDQTIQPPAYFGELVDEVGRLRHARTICKQPDTVNALKADAYDGPATATHCYNAQAIRQLGQTVSTTAISYSELGDALVRAQAGVGAADLHGSLAGYLCGGGSADARHWFDALELSQDEDAAKALPPPLLEQLYRDCATWLADPELGFEPLLPGPETPIDARAEALVEWCRGFLGGFGLAGAGHDGTLSRDAREILADFDTIAATHFEHAGNEDDEAALAEMIEFIRVGALLLHAELHAAPQSGATLH
;
A
#
# COMPACT_ATOMS: atom_id res chain seq x y z
N MET A 1 -6.65 35.98 -18.49
CA MET A 1 -7.39 35.65 -17.27
C MET A 1 -8.29 34.50 -17.64
N HIS A 2 -7.74 33.29 -17.62
CA HIS A 2 -8.50 32.06 -17.85
C HIS A 2 -8.73 31.46 -16.46
N GLU A 3 -9.97 31.47 -16.00
CA GLU A 3 -10.42 30.69 -14.85
C GLU A 3 -10.24 29.20 -15.20
N PHE A 4 -9.34 28.52 -14.51
CA PHE A 4 -9.28 27.07 -14.49
C PHE A 4 -10.21 26.62 -13.38
N ASP A 5 -11.43 26.24 -13.76
CA ASP A 5 -12.33 25.46 -12.92
C ASP A 5 -11.76 24.04 -12.83
N GLN A 6 -10.91 23.80 -11.83
CA GLN A 6 -10.42 22.46 -11.50
C GLN A 6 -11.33 21.86 -10.43
N THR A 7 -12.55 21.52 -10.83
CA THR A 7 -13.40 20.64 -10.03
C THR A 7 -12.69 19.29 -9.92
N ILE A 8 -12.45 18.85 -8.68
CA ILE A 8 -11.93 17.53 -8.34
C ILE A 8 -12.90 16.50 -8.95
N GLN A 9 -12.51 15.78 -9.99
CA GLN A 9 -13.32 14.73 -10.60
C GLN A 9 -12.45 13.50 -10.85
N PRO A 10 -12.91 12.29 -10.51
CA PRO A 10 -12.17 11.08 -10.80
C PRO A 10 -12.05 10.84 -12.31
N PRO A 11 -11.07 10.05 -12.77
CA PRO A 11 -10.92 9.72 -14.18
C PRO A 11 -12.17 9.05 -14.76
N ALA A 12 -12.51 9.34 -16.02
CA ALA A 12 -13.77 8.91 -16.66
C ALA A 12 -13.98 7.38 -16.74
N TYR A 13 -12.94 6.59 -16.51
CA TYR A 13 -12.95 5.12 -16.56
C TYR A 13 -13.05 4.45 -15.17
N PHE A 14 -13.21 5.25 -14.11
CA PHE A 14 -13.27 4.81 -12.70
C PHE A 14 -14.28 3.67 -12.44
N GLY A 15 -15.45 3.71 -13.07
CA GLY A 15 -16.48 2.67 -12.90
C GLY A 15 -16.03 1.27 -13.33
N GLU A 16 -15.19 1.19 -14.38
CA GLU A 16 -14.71 -0.09 -14.90
C GLU A 16 -13.65 -0.72 -13.98
N LEU A 17 -12.82 0.11 -13.34
CA LEU A 17 -11.83 -0.32 -12.33
C LEU A 17 -12.49 -0.86 -11.06
N VAL A 18 -13.53 -0.18 -10.57
CA VAL A 18 -14.30 -0.66 -9.40
C VAL A 18 -15.00 -1.99 -9.70
N ASP A 19 -15.51 -2.17 -10.92
CA ASP A 19 -16.11 -3.43 -11.37
C ASP A 19 -15.08 -4.56 -11.56
N GLU A 20 -13.86 -4.26 -12.00
CA GLU A 20 -12.73 -5.19 -12.08
C GLU A 20 -12.36 -5.74 -10.69
N VAL A 21 -12.25 -4.85 -9.70
CA VAL A 21 -12.00 -5.20 -8.30
C VAL A 21 -13.18 -5.97 -7.70
N GLY A 22 -14.41 -5.58 -8.02
CA GLY A 22 -15.62 -6.32 -7.68
C GLY A 22 -15.60 -7.74 -8.24
N ARG A 23 -15.15 -7.92 -9.49
CA ARG A 23 -14.95 -9.23 -10.14
C ARG A 23 -13.85 -10.05 -9.46
N LEU A 24 -12.72 -9.44 -9.08
CA LEU A 24 -11.63 -10.10 -8.34
C LEU A 24 -12.08 -10.56 -6.94
N ARG A 25 -12.86 -9.74 -6.21
CA ARG A 25 -13.49 -10.11 -4.93
C ARG A 25 -14.44 -11.31 -5.10
N HIS A 26 -15.25 -11.35 -6.17
CA HIS A 26 -16.18 -12.45 -6.44
C HIS A 26 -15.47 -13.74 -6.88
N ALA A 27 -14.48 -13.66 -7.77
CA ALA A 27 -13.74 -14.82 -8.28
C ALA A 27 -12.99 -15.57 -7.15
N ARG A 28 -12.45 -14.84 -6.16
CA ARG A 28 -11.79 -15.46 -4.99
C ARG A 28 -12.76 -16.01 -3.94
N THR A 29 -13.98 -15.46 -3.84
CA THR A 29 -15.02 -16.00 -2.94
C THR A 29 -15.47 -17.40 -3.39
N ILE A 30 -15.51 -17.66 -4.71
CA ILE A 30 -15.85 -18.97 -5.28
C ILE A 30 -14.78 -20.04 -4.94
N CYS A 31 -13.51 -19.65 -4.81
CA CYS A 31 -12.41 -20.57 -4.48
C CYS A 31 -12.32 -20.91 -2.98
N LYS A 32 -13.11 -20.26 -2.12
CA LYS A 32 -13.11 -20.46 -0.65
C LYS A 32 -14.19 -21.44 -0.15
N GLN A 33 -14.98 -22.11 -1.01
CA GLN A 33 -15.95 -23.11 -0.53
C GLN A 33 -15.26 -24.41 -0.09
N PRO A 34 -15.34 -24.80 1.20
CA PRO A 34 -14.66 -25.96 1.73
C PRO A 34 -15.56 -27.20 1.69
N ASP A 35 -15.87 -27.72 0.51
CA ASP A 35 -16.60 -28.99 0.38
C ASP A 35 -15.77 -30.02 -0.38
N THR A 36 -14.88 -30.71 0.35
CA THR A 36 -14.46 -32.12 0.15
C THR A 36 -13.47 -32.56 1.24
N VAL A 37 -13.71 -32.21 2.50
CA VAL A 37 -12.98 -32.80 3.65
C VAL A 37 -13.86 -33.87 4.28
N ASN A 38 -14.04 -34.99 3.59
CA ASN A 38 -14.42 -36.26 4.23
C ASN A 38 -14.28 -37.46 3.29
N ALA A 39 -13.06 -37.98 3.17
CA ALA A 39 -12.83 -39.40 2.99
C ALA A 39 -11.36 -39.71 3.33
N LEU A 40 -11.15 -40.84 4.01
CA LEU A 40 -9.86 -41.46 4.37
C LEU A 40 -9.25 -40.97 5.70
N LYS A 41 -9.87 -41.44 6.79
CA LYS A 41 -9.19 -41.70 8.06
C LYS A 41 -8.16 -42.83 7.90
N ALA A 42 -7.05 -42.64 8.62
CA ALA A 42 -6.16 -43.64 9.21
C ALA A 42 -5.37 -44.55 8.27
N ASP A 43 -4.04 -44.37 8.26
CA ASP A 43 -3.13 -45.39 8.77
C ASP A 43 -1.77 -44.76 9.13
N ALA A 44 -1.19 -45.26 10.22
CA ALA A 44 0.04 -44.80 10.82
C ALA A 44 1.27 -45.12 9.94
N TYR A 45 2.18 -44.16 9.78
CA TYR A 45 3.55 -44.44 9.35
C TYR A 45 4.54 -43.56 10.12
N ASP A 46 5.44 -44.24 10.82
CA ASP A 46 6.55 -43.72 11.62
C ASP A 46 7.76 -43.52 10.70
N GLY A 47 8.21 -42.28 10.50
CA GLY A 47 9.27 -41.90 9.57
C GLY A 47 9.98 -40.61 10.01
N PRO A 48 11.26 -40.40 9.66
CA PRO A 48 12.12 -39.44 10.34
C PRO A 48 11.72 -37.99 10.02
N ALA A 49 11.67 -37.16 11.06
CA ALA A 49 11.27 -35.76 11.02
C ALA A 49 12.04 -34.95 9.96
N THR A 50 11.33 -34.54 8.91
CA THR A 50 11.79 -33.54 7.94
C THR A 50 11.44 -32.13 8.42
N ALA A 51 12.27 -31.17 8.02
CA ALA A 51 12.45 -29.80 8.55
C ALA A 51 11.22 -28.87 8.57
N THR A 52 10.01 -29.35 8.27
CA THR A 52 8.78 -28.55 8.26
C THR A 52 8.26 -28.23 9.67
N HIS A 53 8.65 -28.99 10.69
CA HIS A 53 8.12 -28.83 12.06
C HIS A 53 8.83 -27.77 12.91
N CYS A 54 9.99 -27.25 12.50
CA CYS A 54 10.68 -26.19 13.26
C CYS A 54 10.15 -24.79 12.97
N TYR A 55 9.50 -24.56 11.82
CA TYR A 55 8.96 -23.25 11.46
C TYR A 55 7.76 -22.84 12.35
N ASN A 56 6.95 -23.83 12.77
CA ASN A 56 5.74 -23.57 13.56
C ASN A 56 5.98 -23.38 15.07
N ALA A 57 7.12 -23.83 15.62
CA ALA A 57 7.42 -23.64 17.04
C ALA A 57 7.93 -22.23 17.37
N GLN A 58 8.54 -21.52 16.41
CA GLN A 58 8.96 -20.12 16.58
C GLN A 58 7.78 -19.15 16.45
N ALA A 59 6.83 -19.42 15.56
CA ALA A 59 5.62 -18.60 15.40
C ALA A 59 4.72 -18.61 16.66
N ILE A 60 4.63 -19.75 17.36
CA ILE A 60 3.77 -19.88 18.56
C ILE A 60 4.40 -19.22 19.81
N ARG A 61 5.73 -19.06 19.88
CA ARG A 61 6.39 -18.37 21.01
C ARG A 61 6.28 -16.84 20.98
N GLN A 62 5.87 -16.23 19.87
CA GLN A 62 5.66 -14.79 19.77
C GLN A 62 4.28 -14.32 20.26
N LEU A 63 3.35 -15.23 20.58
CA LEU A 63 2.03 -14.91 21.15
C LEU A 63 2.06 -14.59 22.65
N GLY A 64 3.15 -13.96 23.13
CA GLY A 64 3.39 -13.71 24.55
C GLY A 64 3.96 -12.32 24.87
N GLN A 65 4.01 -11.39 23.92
CA GLN A 65 4.31 -10.00 24.21
C GLN A 65 3.08 -9.15 23.89
N THR A 66 2.50 -8.57 24.95
CA THR A 66 1.47 -7.54 24.89
C THR A 66 2.07 -6.28 24.27
N VAL A 67 2.18 -6.25 22.93
CA VAL A 67 2.36 -5.02 22.16
C VAL A 67 0.95 -4.51 21.88
N SER A 68 0.62 -3.30 22.30
CA SER A 68 -0.64 -2.65 21.92
C SER A 68 -0.77 -2.68 20.40
N THR A 69 -1.63 -3.56 19.91
CA THR A 69 -1.80 -3.89 18.49
C THR A 69 -2.72 -2.87 17.84
N THR A 70 -2.24 -1.64 17.69
CA THR A 70 -2.94 -0.59 16.94
C THR A 70 -2.00 -0.04 15.89
N ALA A 71 -2.53 0.09 14.67
CA ALA A 71 -1.88 0.74 13.54
C ALA A 71 -1.23 2.08 13.93
N ILE A 72 -0.08 2.39 13.36
CA ILE A 72 0.53 3.73 13.50
C ILE A 72 -0.44 4.77 12.93
N SER A 73 -0.74 5.80 13.72
CA SER A 73 -1.60 6.91 13.26
C SER A 73 -0.82 7.97 12.48
N TYR A 74 -1.53 8.75 11.65
CA TYR A 74 -0.95 9.87 10.90
C TYR A 74 -0.23 10.86 11.82
N SER A 75 -0.83 11.23 12.95
CA SER A 75 -0.23 12.16 13.92
C SER A 75 1.00 11.57 14.60
N GLU A 76 0.97 10.29 14.97
CA GLU A 76 2.10 9.61 15.60
C GLU A 76 3.33 9.58 14.68
N LEU A 77 3.13 9.23 13.41
CA LEU A 77 4.19 9.23 12.41
C LEU A 77 4.70 10.66 12.16
N GLY A 78 3.79 11.62 11.98
CA GLY A 78 4.14 13.03 11.76
C GLY A 78 4.98 13.61 12.90
N ASP A 79 4.57 13.38 14.14
CA ASP A 79 5.30 13.82 15.33
C ASP A 79 6.70 13.20 15.42
N ALA A 80 6.85 11.93 15.03
CA ALA A 80 8.14 11.26 14.98
C ALA A 80 9.07 11.87 13.92
N LEU A 81 8.55 12.14 12.72
CA LEU A 81 9.30 12.75 11.61
C LEU A 81 9.75 14.17 11.93
N VAL A 82 8.90 14.97 12.56
CA VAL A 82 9.25 16.32 13.02
C VAL A 82 10.37 16.28 14.05
N ARG A 83 10.28 15.39 15.06
CA ARG A 83 11.33 15.23 16.08
C ARG A 83 12.66 14.77 15.48
N ALA A 84 12.61 13.91 14.48
CA ALA A 84 13.79 13.42 13.77
C ALA A 84 14.33 14.40 12.72
N GLN A 85 13.62 15.50 12.44
CA GLN A 85 13.93 16.47 11.39
C GLN A 85 14.10 15.81 10.01
N ALA A 86 13.25 14.82 9.71
CA ALA A 86 13.38 13.96 8.53
C ALA A 86 13.18 14.70 7.19
N GLY A 87 12.59 15.89 7.20
CA GLY A 87 12.36 16.70 5.99
C GLY A 87 11.22 16.20 5.09
N VAL A 88 10.50 15.15 5.51
CA VAL A 88 9.34 14.57 4.80
C VAL A 88 8.13 14.47 5.73
N GLY A 89 6.93 14.52 5.14
CA GLY A 89 5.66 14.37 5.83
C GLY A 89 5.26 12.91 6.05
N ALA A 90 4.26 12.68 6.92
CA ALA A 90 3.75 11.34 7.21
C ALA A 90 3.06 10.69 5.99
N ALA A 91 2.29 11.48 5.24
CA ALA A 91 1.62 11.03 4.02
C ALA A 91 2.64 10.67 2.94
N ASP A 92 3.61 11.55 2.69
CA ASP A 92 4.72 11.32 1.76
C ASP A 92 5.47 10.02 2.09
N LEU A 93 5.98 9.88 3.33
CA LEU A 93 6.74 8.70 3.73
C LEU A 93 5.94 7.40 3.60
N HIS A 94 4.66 7.40 4.02
CA HIS A 94 3.81 6.22 3.85
C HIS A 94 3.55 5.93 2.37
N GLY A 95 3.35 6.97 1.56
CA GLY A 95 3.28 6.88 0.11
C GLY A 95 4.53 6.20 -0.44
N SER A 96 5.73 6.67 -0.10
CA SER A 96 6.99 6.10 -0.55
C SER A 96 7.15 4.63 -0.19
N LEU A 97 6.82 4.24 1.04
CA LEU A 97 6.82 2.84 1.44
C LEU A 97 5.84 2.01 0.60
N ALA A 98 4.60 2.47 0.47
CA ALA A 98 3.57 1.76 -0.29
C ALA A 98 3.98 1.61 -1.76
N GLY A 99 4.48 2.68 -2.39
CA GLY A 99 4.98 2.66 -3.76
C GLY A 99 6.15 1.71 -3.94
N TYR A 100 7.11 1.73 -3.02
CA TYR A 100 8.26 0.81 -3.04
C TYR A 100 7.83 -0.66 -2.94
N LEU A 101 6.89 -0.97 -2.03
CA LEU A 101 6.33 -2.30 -1.89
C LEU A 101 5.52 -2.71 -3.12
N CYS A 102 4.66 -1.84 -3.65
CA CYS A 102 3.93 -2.09 -4.90
C CYS A 102 4.89 -2.38 -6.06
N GLY A 103 5.99 -1.63 -6.14
CA GLY A 103 7.07 -1.78 -7.11
C GLY A 103 7.96 -3.02 -6.92
N GLY A 104 7.61 -3.96 -6.03
CA GLY A 104 8.39 -5.19 -5.83
C GLY A 104 9.72 -4.99 -5.09
N GLY A 105 9.87 -3.84 -4.43
CA GLY A 105 11.01 -3.56 -3.57
C GLY A 105 11.12 -4.62 -2.46
N SER A 106 12.31 -5.18 -2.29
CA SER A 106 12.58 -6.26 -1.33
C SER A 106 13.67 -5.86 -0.31
N ALA A 107 13.56 -4.65 0.24
CA ALA A 107 14.30 -4.31 1.45
C ALA A 107 13.65 -4.99 2.65
N ASP A 108 14.44 -5.42 3.62
CA ASP A 108 13.87 -5.85 4.90
C ASP A 108 13.28 -4.64 5.65
N ALA A 109 12.43 -4.92 6.64
CA ALA A 109 11.76 -3.91 7.45
C ALA A 109 12.70 -2.92 8.17
N ARG A 110 14.02 -3.19 8.18
CA ARG A 110 15.03 -2.37 8.87
C ARG A 110 15.80 -1.47 7.92
N HIS A 111 15.85 -1.78 6.63
CA HIS A 111 16.66 -1.04 5.65
C HIS A 111 15.83 -0.33 4.56
N TRP A 112 14.51 -0.49 4.53
CA TRP A 112 13.67 0.15 3.52
C TRP A 112 13.75 1.69 3.56
N PHE A 113 13.88 2.27 4.75
CA PHE A 113 13.96 3.73 4.90
C PHE A 113 15.25 4.29 4.27
N ASP A 114 16.38 3.61 4.49
CA ASP A 114 17.66 3.96 3.85
C ASP A 114 17.59 3.74 2.33
N ALA A 115 16.92 2.67 1.89
CA ALA A 115 16.72 2.36 0.47
C ALA A 115 15.86 3.39 -0.28
N LEU A 116 15.05 4.18 0.44
CA LEU A 116 14.29 5.27 -0.16
C LEU A 116 15.12 6.55 -0.36
N GLU A 117 16.38 6.57 0.07
CA GLU A 117 17.29 7.73 -0.02
C GLU A 117 16.69 9.02 0.60
N LEU A 118 15.73 8.90 1.52
CA LEU A 118 15.00 10.03 2.10
C LEU A 118 15.81 10.83 3.13
N SER A 119 17.06 10.43 3.41
CA SER A 119 17.93 11.14 4.32
C SER A 119 19.01 11.92 3.57
N GLN A 120 18.88 13.26 3.56
CA GLN A 120 19.95 14.15 3.12
C GLN A 120 21.04 14.33 4.20
N ASP A 121 20.74 13.91 5.44
CA ASP A 121 21.60 13.94 6.62
C ASP A 121 21.58 12.57 7.30
N GLU A 122 22.72 11.87 7.32
CA GLU A 122 22.87 10.54 7.94
C GLU A 122 22.47 10.53 9.43
N ASP A 123 22.43 11.68 10.11
CA ASP A 123 22.06 11.77 11.52
C ASP A 123 20.53 11.90 11.74
N ALA A 124 19.75 12.34 10.75
CA ALA A 124 18.29 12.44 10.82
C ALA A 124 17.61 11.07 10.73
N ALA A 125 18.07 10.18 9.84
CA ALA A 125 17.58 8.80 9.74
C ALA A 125 17.81 8.01 11.05
N LYS A 126 18.92 8.26 11.74
CA LYS A 126 19.25 7.63 13.03
C LYS A 126 18.34 8.08 14.17
N ALA A 127 17.56 9.16 14.00
CA ALA A 127 16.67 9.69 15.03
C ALA A 127 15.25 9.07 14.99
N LEU A 128 14.85 8.43 13.89
CA LEU A 128 13.59 7.69 13.83
C LEU A 128 13.72 6.36 14.62
N PRO A 129 12.79 6.04 15.54
CA PRO A 129 12.87 4.80 16.30
C PRO A 129 12.75 3.58 15.38
N PRO A 130 13.71 2.63 15.38
CA PRO A 130 13.61 1.42 14.55
C PRO A 130 12.30 0.64 14.73
N PRO A 131 11.73 0.49 15.95
CA PRO A 131 10.44 -0.19 16.11
C PRO A 131 9.27 0.48 15.37
N LEU A 132 9.31 1.82 15.21
CA LEU A 132 8.29 2.56 14.48
C LEU A 132 8.38 2.25 12.98
N LEU A 133 9.59 2.29 12.40
CA LEU A 133 9.82 1.97 11.00
C LEU A 133 9.49 0.52 10.67
N GLU A 134 9.84 -0.40 11.57
CA GLU A 134 9.51 -1.81 11.43
C GLU A 134 7.99 -2.06 11.49
N GLN A 135 7.28 -1.36 12.37
CA GLN A 135 5.83 -1.47 12.45
C GLN A 135 5.16 -0.86 11.21
N LEU A 136 5.59 0.32 10.76
CA LEU A 136 5.07 0.96 9.55
C LEU A 136 5.20 0.05 8.33
N TYR A 137 6.39 -0.56 8.15
CA TYR A 137 6.63 -1.55 7.12
C TYR A 137 5.68 -2.75 7.23
N ARG A 138 5.61 -3.38 8.41
CA ARG A 138 4.78 -4.58 8.61
C ARG A 138 3.31 -4.30 8.34
N ASP A 139 2.80 -3.18 8.85
CA ASP A 139 1.40 -2.80 8.72
C ASP A 139 1.06 -2.55 7.24
N CYS A 140 1.87 -1.72 6.55
CA CYS A 140 1.70 -1.42 5.13
C CYS A 140 1.75 -2.68 4.24
N ALA A 141 2.76 -3.53 4.42
CA ALA A 141 2.91 -4.78 3.68
C ALA A 141 1.75 -5.76 3.95
N THR A 142 1.27 -5.82 5.20
CA THR A 142 0.15 -6.68 5.58
C THR A 142 -1.13 -6.22 4.89
N TRP A 143 -1.43 -4.92 4.90
CA TRP A 143 -2.67 -4.42 4.30
C TRP A 143 -2.66 -4.42 2.76
N LEU A 144 -1.51 -4.16 2.12
CA LEU A 144 -1.38 -4.30 0.66
C LEU A 144 -1.61 -5.74 0.19
N ALA A 145 -1.23 -6.73 1.01
CA ALA A 145 -1.45 -8.14 0.75
C ALA A 145 -2.79 -8.68 1.29
N ASP A 146 -3.60 -7.86 1.95
CA ASP A 146 -4.81 -8.29 2.63
C ASP A 146 -5.89 -8.72 1.62
N PRO A 147 -6.37 -9.97 1.65
CA PRO A 147 -7.44 -10.43 0.76
C PRO A 147 -8.79 -9.70 0.96
N GLU A 148 -8.99 -9.03 2.10
CA GLU A 148 -10.18 -8.20 2.35
C GLU A 148 -10.04 -6.77 1.80
N LEU A 149 -8.89 -6.45 1.19
CA LEU A 149 -8.55 -5.15 0.61
C LEU A 149 -8.63 -4.01 1.65
N GLY A 150 -8.05 -4.25 2.83
CA GLY A 150 -8.07 -3.33 3.97
C GLY A 150 -7.01 -2.22 3.94
N PHE A 151 -6.23 -2.09 2.88
CA PHE A 151 -5.28 -0.99 2.70
C PHE A 151 -6.00 0.35 2.61
N GLU A 152 -5.46 1.35 3.31
CA GLU A 152 -5.89 2.75 3.26
C GLU A 152 -4.64 3.64 3.17
N PRO A 153 -4.62 4.69 2.34
CA PRO A 153 -3.60 5.73 2.40
C PRO A 153 -3.55 6.39 3.78
N LEU A 154 -2.36 6.54 4.36
CA LEU A 154 -2.21 7.21 5.65
C LEU A 154 -2.36 8.73 5.49
N LEU A 155 -3.55 9.24 5.81
CA LEU A 155 -3.95 10.63 5.66
C LEU A 155 -4.43 11.24 6.99
N PRO A 156 -4.52 12.59 7.10
CA PRO A 156 -5.16 13.23 8.23
C PRO A 156 -6.62 12.77 8.38
N GLY A 157 -7.10 12.68 9.63
CA GLY A 157 -8.47 12.26 9.92
C GLY A 157 -9.53 13.26 9.41
N PRO A 158 -10.80 12.84 9.35
CA PRO A 158 -11.90 13.61 8.74
C PRO A 158 -12.20 14.95 9.42
N GLU A 159 -11.79 15.11 10.69
CA GLU A 159 -11.91 16.38 11.43
C GLU A 159 -10.91 17.45 10.94
N THR A 160 -9.95 17.08 10.08
CA THR A 160 -8.96 17.99 9.49
C THR A 160 -9.60 18.77 8.34
N PRO A 161 -9.30 20.07 8.19
CA PRO A 161 -9.72 20.84 7.03
C PRO A 161 -9.45 20.12 5.70
N ILE A 162 -10.41 20.22 4.78
CA ILE A 162 -10.40 19.49 3.50
C ILE A 162 -9.17 19.83 2.65
N ASP A 163 -8.73 21.09 2.65
CA ASP A 163 -7.51 21.58 2.00
C ASP A 163 -6.27 20.84 2.49
N ALA A 164 -6.11 20.68 3.81
CA ALA A 164 -4.99 19.94 4.40
C ALA A 164 -5.07 18.43 4.12
N ARG A 165 -6.26 17.83 4.07
CA ARG A 165 -6.42 16.42 3.65
C ARG A 165 -6.08 16.21 2.18
N ALA A 166 -6.50 17.13 1.32
CA ALA A 166 -6.23 17.09 -0.11
C ALA A 166 -4.72 17.29 -0.39
N GLU A 167 -4.07 18.23 0.30
CA GLU A 167 -2.62 18.42 0.22
C GLU A 167 -1.87 17.16 0.66
N ALA A 168 -2.29 16.51 1.76
CA ALA A 168 -1.71 15.25 2.20
C ALA A 168 -1.91 14.11 1.17
N LEU A 169 -3.04 14.05 0.46
CA LEU A 169 -3.24 13.08 -0.62
C LEU A 169 -2.26 13.29 -1.78
N VAL A 170 -1.99 14.55 -2.13
CA VAL A 170 -0.99 14.92 -3.15
C VAL A 170 0.41 14.53 -2.70
N GLU A 171 0.78 14.82 -1.45
CA GLU A 171 2.05 14.37 -0.87
C GLU A 171 2.18 12.85 -0.89
N TRP A 172 1.10 12.13 -0.55
CA TRP A 172 1.07 10.68 -0.60
C TRP A 172 1.33 10.15 -2.02
N CYS A 173 0.72 10.76 -3.05
CA CYS A 173 0.95 10.36 -4.44
C CYS A 173 2.39 10.61 -4.88
N ARG A 174 2.98 11.76 -4.50
CA ARG A 174 4.39 12.07 -4.76
C ARG A 174 5.31 11.04 -4.12
N GLY A 175 5.08 10.73 -2.86
CA GLY A 175 5.80 9.70 -2.13
C GLY A 175 5.69 8.36 -2.85
N PHE A 176 4.48 7.93 -3.18
CA PHE A 176 4.21 6.67 -3.88
C PHE A 176 4.97 6.55 -5.19
N LEU A 177 4.92 7.56 -6.06
CA LEU A 177 5.63 7.56 -7.33
C LEU A 177 7.15 7.50 -7.13
N GLY A 178 7.68 8.24 -6.15
CA GLY A 178 9.09 8.21 -5.79
C GLY A 178 9.53 6.80 -5.34
N GLY A 179 8.80 6.21 -4.41
CA GLY A 179 9.09 4.86 -3.90
C GLY A 179 8.96 3.78 -4.97
N PHE A 180 7.92 3.85 -5.81
CA PHE A 180 7.71 2.93 -6.91
C PHE A 180 8.86 3.00 -7.93
N GLY A 181 9.31 4.21 -8.28
CA GLY A 181 10.46 4.40 -9.16
C GLY A 181 11.76 3.84 -8.60
N LEU A 182 11.99 3.96 -7.29
CA LEU A 182 13.18 3.44 -6.61
C LEU A 182 13.20 1.90 -6.52
N ALA A 183 12.05 1.25 -6.45
CA ALA A 183 11.98 -0.21 -6.45
C ALA A 183 12.47 -0.83 -7.79
N GLY A 184 12.54 -0.04 -8.85
CA GLY A 184 13.05 -0.45 -10.15
C GLY A 184 12.08 -1.29 -11.00
N ALA A 185 10.93 -1.71 -10.45
CA ALA A 185 9.90 -2.36 -11.27
C ALA A 185 9.29 -1.38 -12.28
N GLY A 186 9.01 -1.89 -13.48
CA GLY A 186 8.54 -1.11 -14.63
C GLY A 186 9.64 -0.60 -15.57
N HIS A 187 10.92 -0.65 -15.17
CA HIS A 187 12.03 -0.34 -16.06
C HIS A 187 12.24 -1.39 -17.16
N ASP A 188 11.81 -2.63 -16.90
CA ASP A 188 11.93 -3.77 -17.82
C ASP A 188 10.83 -3.79 -18.90
N GLY A 189 9.90 -2.81 -18.87
CA GLY A 189 8.77 -2.71 -19.80
C GLY A 189 7.66 -3.73 -19.56
N THR A 190 7.61 -4.34 -18.36
CA THR A 190 6.70 -5.44 -18.00
C THR A 190 5.33 -4.99 -17.48
N LEU A 191 5.14 -3.71 -17.18
CA LEU A 191 3.85 -3.19 -16.71
C LEU A 191 2.80 -3.24 -17.82
N SER A 192 1.58 -3.62 -17.43
CA SER A 192 0.40 -3.56 -18.27
C SER A 192 0.12 -2.13 -18.73
N ARG A 193 -0.78 -1.98 -19.70
CA ARG A 193 -1.25 -0.63 -20.08
C ARG A 193 -1.98 0.01 -18.90
N ASP A 194 -2.86 -0.74 -18.26
CA ASP A 194 -3.73 -0.26 -17.20
C ASP A 194 -2.91 0.17 -15.95
N ALA A 195 -1.86 -0.57 -15.59
CA ALA A 195 -0.92 -0.14 -14.55
C ALA A 195 -0.21 1.17 -14.88
N ARG A 196 0.20 1.37 -16.14
CA ARG A 196 0.82 2.64 -16.57
C ARG A 196 -0.16 3.79 -16.57
N GLU A 197 -1.43 3.55 -16.87
CA GLU A 197 -2.49 4.55 -16.79
C GLU A 197 -2.74 4.97 -15.34
N ILE A 198 -2.81 4.00 -14.39
CA ILE A 198 -2.92 4.31 -12.95
C ILE A 198 -1.74 5.18 -12.49
N LEU A 199 -0.51 4.84 -12.86
CA LEU A 199 0.68 5.62 -12.49
C LEU A 199 0.65 7.04 -13.09
N ALA A 200 0.17 7.19 -14.34
CA ALA A 200 0.04 8.50 -14.98
C ALA A 200 -1.04 9.36 -14.32
N ASP A 201 -2.11 8.76 -13.83
CA ASP A 201 -3.15 9.47 -13.09
C ASP A 201 -2.68 9.88 -11.69
N PHE A 202 -1.89 9.03 -11.02
CA PHE A 202 -1.23 9.40 -9.76
C PHE A 202 -0.28 10.59 -9.97
N ASP A 203 0.46 10.63 -11.10
CA ASP A 203 1.32 11.75 -11.46
C ASP A 203 0.53 13.04 -11.70
N THR A 204 -0.61 12.93 -12.38
CA THR A 204 -1.54 14.06 -12.58
C THR A 204 -2.04 14.62 -11.26
N ILE A 205 -2.42 13.74 -10.31
CA ILE A 205 -2.84 14.15 -8.96
C ILE A 205 -1.65 14.78 -8.22
N ALA A 206 -0.47 14.16 -8.24
CA ALA A 206 0.74 14.67 -7.61
C ALA A 206 1.17 16.07 -8.11
N ALA A 207 0.81 16.43 -9.34
CA ALA A 207 1.04 17.75 -9.94
C ALA A 207 -0.04 18.79 -9.60
N THR A 208 -1.11 18.41 -8.90
CA THR A 208 -2.22 19.31 -8.55
C THR A 208 -1.86 20.22 -7.39
N HIS A 209 -2.39 21.45 -7.43
CA HIS A 209 -2.36 22.40 -6.33
C HIS A 209 -3.81 22.80 -5.99
N PHE A 210 -4.23 22.59 -4.74
CA PHE A 210 -5.59 22.94 -4.33
C PHE A 210 -5.66 24.40 -3.93
N GLU A 211 -6.48 25.18 -4.63
CA GLU A 211 -6.87 26.52 -4.23
C GLU A 211 -8.35 26.51 -3.84
N HIS A 212 -8.64 26.51 -2.54
CA HIS A 212 -9.98 26.72 -1.94
C HIS A 212 -11.03 25.60 -2.07
N ALA A 213 -10.83 24.46 -1.39
CA ALA A 213 -11.89 23.47 -1.16
C ALA A 213 -12.70 23.79 0.11
N GLY A 214 -14.03 23.61 0.09
CA GLY A 214 -14.85 23.86 1.29
C GLY A 214 -16.36 23.64 1.19
N ASN A 215 -16.89 23.12 0.07
CA ASN A 215 -18.29 22.74 -0.06
C ASN A 215 -18.51 21.20 0.05
N GLU A 216 -19.76 20.73 0.09
CA GLU A 216 -20.10 19.29 0.21
C GLU A 216 -19.70 18.47 -1.03
N ASP A 217 -19.75 19.07 -2.23
CA ASP A 217 -19.31 18.42 -3.46
C ASP A 217 -17.79 18.17 -3.45
N ASP A 218 -17.02 19.08 -2.83
CA ASP A 218 -15.57 18.93 -2.66
C ASP A 218 -15.21 17.74 -1.73
N GLU A 219 -15.98 17.53 -0.66
CA GLU A 219 -15.78 16.39 0.27
C GLU A 219 -16.06 15.05 -0.43
N ALA A 220 -17.13 14.98 -1.20
CA ALA A 220 -17.45 13.79 -1.99
C ALA A 220 -16.35 13.50 -3.03
N ALA A 221 -15.90 14.53 -3.73
CA ALA A 221 -14.86 14.42 -4.72
C ALA A 221 -13.49 13.99 -4.12
N LEU A 222 -13.13 14.52 -2.95
CA LEU A 222 -11.92 14.08 -2.25
C LEU A 222 -12.03 12.61 -1.83
N ALA A 223 -13.19 12.19 -1.30
CA ALA A 223 -13.40 10.79 -0.93
C ALA A 223 -13.28 9.84 -2.14
N GLU A 224 -13.80 10.25 -3.30
CA GLU A 224 -13.66 9.52 -4.56
C GLU A 224 -12.18 9.41 -4.99
N MET A 225 -11.42 10.49 -4.88
CA MET A 225 -9.98 10.46 -5.17
C MET A 225 -9.21 9.56 -4.22
N ILE A 226 -9.51 9.60 -2.91
CA ILE A 226 -8.88 8.71 -1.93
C ILE A 226 -9.15 7.25 -2.29
N GLU A 227 -10.39 6.91 -2.65
CA GLU A 227 -10.75 5.55 -3.06
C GLU A 227 -10.04 5.14 -4.36
N PHE A 228 -9.94 6.05 -5.35
CA PHE A 228 -9.18 5.80 -6.58
C PHE A 228 -7.71 5.48 -6.28
N ILE A 229 -7.06 6.28 -5.45
CA ILE A 229 -5.66 6.06 -5.04
C ILE A 229 -5.50 4.72 -4.31
N ARG A 230 -6.41 4.43 -3.37
CA ARG A 230 -6.41 3.19 -2.60
C ARG A 230 -6.51 1.96 -3.51
N VAL A 231 -7.46 1.98 -4.45
CA VAL A 231 -7.68 0.89 -5.40
C VAL A 231 -6.51 0.78 -6.38
N GLY A 232 -6.00 1.90 -6.90
CA GLY A 232 -4.85 1.93 -7.79
C GLY A 232 -3.63 1.27 -7.16
N ALA A 233 -3.32 1.59 -5.90
CA ALA A 233 -2.21 0.98 -5.16
C ALA A 233 -2.37 -0.54 -5.01
N LEU A 234 -3.58 -1.01 -4.66
CA LEU A 234 -3.89 -2.43 -4.53
C LEU A 234 -3.75 -3.19 -5.86
N LEU A 235 -4.18 -2.58 -6.97
CA LEU A 235 -4.06 -3.18 -8.30
C LEU A 235 -2.61 -3.26 -8.76
N LEU A 236 -1.84 -2.18 -8.58
CA LEU A 236 -0.40 -2.17 -8.87
C LEU A 236 0.36 -3.22 -8.06
N HIS A 237 0.05 -3.34 -6.78
CA HIS A 237 0.63 -4.38 -5.93
C HIS A 237 0.27 -5.78 -6.44
N ALA A 238 -1.01 -6.03 -6.75
CA ALA A 238 -1.48 -7.33 -7.25
C ALA A 238 -0.84 -7.72 -8.58
N GLU A 239 -0.62 -6.78 -9.50
CA GLU A 239 0.01 -7.04 -10.80
C GLU A 239 1.46 -7.50 -10.63
N LEU A 240 2.26 -6.78 -9.85
CA LEU A 240 3.69 -7.08 -9.69
C LEU A 240 3.98 -8.26 -8.73
N HIS A 241 3.01 -8.65 -7.90
CA HIS A 241 3.11 -9.79 -6.99
C HIS A 241 2.29 -11.00 -7.43
N ALA A 242 1.69 -10.95 -8.63
CA ALA A 242 1.06 -12.12 -9.22
C ALA A 242 2.12 -13.20 -9.50
N ALA A 243 1.85 -14.44 -9.07
CA ALA A 243 2.67 -15.57 -9.47
C ALA A 243 2.67 -15.70 -11.01
N PRO A 244 3.81 -16.04 -11.64
CA PRO A 244 3.85 -16.24 -13.08
C PRO A 244 2.82 -17.30 -13.48
N GLN A 245 1.86 -16.91 -14.33
CA GLN A 245 0.86 -17.85 -14.83
C GLN A 245 1.60 -18.95 -15.57
N SER A 246 1.62 -20.16 -14.99
CA SER A 246 2.13 -21.34 -15.65
C SER A 246 1.31 -21.55 -16.92
N GLY A 247 1.93 -21.31 -18.07
CA GLY A 247 1.30 -21.41 -19.38
C GLY A 247 0.66 -22.78 -19.57
N ALA A 248 -0.66 -22.85 -19.42
CA ALA A 248 -1.44 -23.96 -19.92
C ALA A 248 -1.63 -23.75 -21.43
N THR A 249 -0.57 -23.98 -22.20
CA THR A 249 -0.72 -24.32 -23.61
C THR A 249 -1.23 -25.76 -23.66
N LEU A 250 -2.55 -25.94 -23.67
CA LEU A 250 -3.16 -27.20 -24.05
C LEU A 250 -3.06 -27.32 -25.58
N HIS A 251 -2.19 -28.24 -26.02
CA HIS A 251 -2.11 -28.75 -27.39
C HIS A 251 -3.22 -29.76 -27.67
#